data_AF-A0A0Q7RI94-F1
#
_entry.id   AF-A0A0Q7RI94-F1
#
_cell.length_a   1.000
_cell.length_b   1.000
_cell.length_c   1.000
_cell.angle_alpha   90.00
_cell.angle_beta   90.00
_cell.angle_gamma   90.00
#
_symmetry.space_group_name_H-M   'P 1'
#
loop_
_entity.id
_entity.type
_entity.pdbx_description
1 polymer ?
#
loop_
_entity_poly.entity_id
_entity_poly.type
_entity_poly.pdbx_seq_one_letter_code
_entity_poly.pdbx_strand_id
1 'polypeptide(L)'
;MSYITAFVVLDRSEQEYPVNCLRTDVQVNDRVIITSPDNQARLGRINRLEFHNWNCRWTIRCRASEADRGNGRVSIDPSVPIKSGPAEIFDVPRHLAATGWRRRSLAARKFKVGYTLANSSHVCHILVRTNGFNVAFSEGGVTRAEMEKPLSISDGTSHVSHSLNESGINLIAHMIDFADAFRADAADLERFLVPIGSSAKKKPLIEKEDASMQDIYDAISGGSGGAAYLGDGGYLTGGGWFND
;
A
#
# COMPACT_ATOMS: atom_id res chain seq x y z
N MET A 1 -2.15 7.03 3.84
CA MET A 1 -1.84 5.66 4.28
C MET A 1 -1.13 4.98 3.12
N SER A 2 0.11 4.54 3.32
CA SER A 2 0.81 3.68 2.35
C SER A 2 0.65 2.22 2.77
N TYR A 3 0.69 1.30 1.82
CA TYR A 3 0.82 -0.13 2.11
C TYR A 3 2.27 -0.63 2.00
N ILE A 4 3.18 0.20 1.48
CA ILE A 4 4.62 -0.08 1.51
C ILE A 4 5.13 0.50 2.83
N THR A 5 5.68 -0.37 3.67
CA THR A 5 6.30 -0.02 4.94
C THR A 5 7.80 -0.19 4.81
N ALA A 6 8.55 0.90 5.02
CA ALA A 6 9.99 0.83 5.13
C ALA A 6 10.39 0.75 6.59
N PHE A 7 11.31 -0.14 6.93
CA PHE A 7 11.94 -0.18 8.24
C PHE A 7 13.24 0.58 8.15
N VAL A 8 13.30 1.73 8.83
CA VAL A 8 14.41 2.68 8.74
C VAL A 8 15.18 2.70 10.04
N VAL A 9 16.50 2.56 9.94
CA VAL A 9 17.43 2.78 11.04
C VAL A 9 17.90 4.23 10.98
N LEU A 10 17.67 5.00 12.05
CA LEU A 10 18.06 6.41 12.11
C LEU A 10 19.57 6.54 12.33
N ASP A 11 20.16 7.63 11.84
CA ASP A 11 21.54 7.96 12.17
C ASP A 11 21.68 8.08 13.70
N ARG A 12 22.60 7.29 14.29
CA ARG A 12 22.86 7.18 15.75
C ARG A 12 21.86 6.34 16.56
N SER A 13 20.98 5.58 15.91
CA SER A 13 20.17 4.54 16.55
C SER A 13 20.48 3.18 15.92
N GLU A 14 20.43 2.12 16.72
CA GLU A 14 20.49 0.73 16.23
C GLU A 14 19.09 0.16 15.99
N GLN A 15 18.04 0.89 16.37
CA GLN A 15 16.65 0.45 16.30
C GLN A 15 16.03 0.74 14.93
N GLU A 16 15.22 -0.20 14.45
CA GLU A 16 14.39 -0.03 13.26
C GLU A 16 13.06 0.64 13.60
N TYR A 17 12.66 1.59 12.77
CA TYR A 17 11.35 2.25 12.88
C TYR A 17 10.53 2.02 11.60
N PRO A 18 9.27 1.57 11.71
CA PRO A 18 8.39 1.44 10.55
C PRO A 18 7.90 2.83 10.10
N VAL A 19 8.06 3.12 8.81
CA VAL A 19 7.65 4.38 8.19
C VAL A 19 6.84 4.13 6.92
N ASN A 20 5.89 5.01 6.63
CA ASN A 20 5.13 4.97 5.38
C ASN A 20 6.09 5.25 4.21
N CYS A 21 6.03 4.42 3.18
CA CYS A 21 6.79 4.64 1.96
C CYS A 21 5.83 4.87 0.79
N LEU A 22 5.81 6.08 0.21
CA LEU A 22 5.00 6.37 -0.99
C LEU A 22 5.84 6.29 -2.28
N ARG A 23 6.99 5.63 -2.20
CA ARG A 23 8.00 5.62 -3.26
C ARG A 23 8.36 4.19 -3.62
N THR A 24 8.33 3.89 -4.91
CA THR A 24 8.67 2.58 -5.46
C THR A 24 10.11 2.52 -5.97
N ASP A 25 10.77 3.67 -6.06
CA ASP A 25 12.14 3.80 -6.52
C ASP A 25 13.17 3.57 -5.40
N VAL A 26 12.78 3.68 -4.13
CA VAL A 26 13.68 3.44 -3.00
C VAL A 26 13.99 1.96 -2.81
N GLN A 27 15.21 1.64 -2.38
CA GLN A 27 15.68 0.27 -2.17
C GLN A 27 16.25 0.06 -0.76
N VAL A 28 16.43 -1.21 -0.40
CA VAL A 28 17.17 -1.57 0.81
C VAL A 28 18.58 -0.98 0.74
N ASN A 29 19.07 -0.46 1.86
CA ASN A 29 20.30 0.32 2.04
C ASN A 29 20.27 1.76 1.51
N ASP A 30 19.19 2.23 0.87
CA ASP A 30 19.09 3.65 0.51
C ASP A 30 19.09 4.53 1.76
N ARG A 31 19.85 5.62 1.69
CA ARG A 31 19.76 6.70 2.68
C ARG A 31 18.59 7.59 2.34
N VAL A 32 17.71 7.82 3.30
CA VAL A 32 16.45 8.54 3.12
C VAL A 32 16.27 9.59 4.19
N ILE A 33 15.46 10.60 3.86
CA ILE A 33 14.96 11.56 4.84
C ILE A 33 13.52 11.20 5.13
N ILE A 34 13.21 11.02 6.42
CA ILE A 34 11.85 10.80 6.90
C ILE A 34 11.33 12.08 7.56
N THR A 35 10.03 12.32 7.45
CA THR A 35 9.37 13.46 8.08
C THR A 35 8.25 13.00 9.00
N SER A 36 8.15 13.63 10.17
CA SER A 36 6.99 13.49 11.06
C SER A 36 5.82 14.34 10.57
N PRO A 37 4.60 14.17 11.12
CA PRO A 37 3.47 15.06 10.85
C PRO A 37 3.74 16.53 11.23
N ASP A 38 4.66 16.74 12.18
CA ASP A 38 5.11 18.05 12.66
C ASP A 38 6.24 18.64 11.78
N ASN A 39 6.49 18.07 10.60
CA ASN A 39 7.54 18.44 9.64
C ASN A 39 8.98 18.36 10.18
N GLN A 40 9.22 17.57 11.24
CA GLN A 40 10.58 17.29 11.68
C GLN A 40 11.23 16.27 10.73
N ALA A 41 12.37 16.63 10.15
CA ALA A 41 13.13 15.77 9.26
C ALA A 41 14.24 15.01 10.01
N ARG A 42 14.40 13.72 9.71
CA ARG A 42 15.51 12.90 10.22
C ARG A 42 16.14 12.09 9.09
N LEU A 43 17.46 11.90 9.16
CA LEU A 43 18.19 11.03 8.24
C LEU A 43 18.17 9.60 8.77
N GLY A 44 18.01 8.65 7.86
CA GLY A 44 18.14 7.23 8.17
C GLY A 44 18.49 6.41 6.95
N ARG A 45 18.54 5.09 7.15
CA ARG A 45 18.81 4.09 6.12
C ARG A 45 17.72 3.03 6.14
N ILE A 46 17.22 2.65 4.96
CA ILE A 46 16.24 1.55 4.83
C ILE A 46 16.96 0.22 5.09
N ASN A 47 16.51 -0.54 6.10
CA ASN A 47 17.02 -1.89 6.35
C ASN A 47 16.20 -2.97 5.64
N ARG A 48 14.88 -2.78 5.54
CA ARG A 48 13.99 -3.66 4.79
C ARG A 48 12.75 -2.92 4.32
N LEU A 49 12.13 -3.47 3.27
CA LEU A 49 10.87 -3.02 2.71
C LEU A 49 9.87 -4.16 2.81
N GLU A 50 8.71 -3.89 3.37
CA GLU A 50 7.64 -4.87 3.52
C GLU A 50 6.32 -4.25 3.07
N PHE A 51 5.33 -5.11 2.82
CA PHE A 51 4.02 -4.70 2.30
C PHE A 51 2.97 -4.96 3.37
N HIS A 52 2.70 -3.94 4.17
CA HIS A 52 1.77 -3.97 5.28
C HIS A 52 0.80 -2.81 5.20
N ASN A 53 -0.46 -3.06 5.54
CA ASN A 53 -1.48 -2.01 5.58
C ASN A 53 -1.43 -1.24 6.91
N TRP A 54 -0.26 -0.73 7.29
CA TRP A 54 -0.03 -0.02 8.55
C TRP A 54 -0.14 1.49 8.36
N ASN A 55 -0.66 2.18 9.38
CA ASN A 55 -0.69 3.64 9.40
C ASN A 55 0.49 4.16 10.21
N CYS A 56 1.68 4.24 9.59
CA CYS A 56 2.85 4.75 10.28
C CYS A 56 2.75 6.26 10.49
N ARG A 57 3.28 6.78 11.60
CA ARG A 57 3.30 8.22 11.88
C ARG A 57 4.29 8.97 10.98
N TRP A 58 5.45 8.36 10.73
CA TRP A 58 6.51 8.94 9.90
C TRP A 58 6.37 8.48 8.44
N THR A 59 6.83 9.31 7.52
CA THR A 59 6.79 9.03 6.08
C THR A 59 8.14 9.33 5.44
N ILE A 60 8.59 8.49 4.50
CA ILE A 60 9.75 8.80 3.65
C ILE A 60 9.41 10.00 2.77
N ARG A 61 10.21 11.06 2.90
CA ARG A 61 10.04 12.29 2.14
C ARG A 61 10.78 12.26 0.81
N CYS A 62 12.02 11.78 0.82
CA CYS A 62 12.89 11.67 -0.36
C CYS A 62 14.15 10.83 -0.05
N ARG A 63 14.93 10.50 -1.08
CA ARG A 63 16.29 10.00 -0.89
C ARG A 63 17.19 11.12 -0.35
N ALA A 64 18.19 10.76 0.45
CA ALA A 64 19.16 11.72 0.98
C ALA A 64 19.97 12.44 -0.11
N SER A 65 20.14 11.81 -1.28
CA SER A 65 20.79 12.38 -2.45
C SER A 65 19.94 13.43 -3.18
N GLU A 66 18.63 13.49 -2.91
CA GLU A 66 17.68 14.43 -3.51
C GLU A 66 17.49 15.67 -2.64
N ALA A 67 18.05 15.69 -1.43
CA ALA A 67 18.06 16.86 -0.57
C ALA A 67 19.31 17.70 -0.81
N ASP A 68 19.12 19.02 -0.81
CA ASP A 68 20.21 19.97 -0.97
C ASP A 68 21.03 20.03 0.34
N ARG A 69 22.35 20.06 0.17
CA ARG A 69 23.35 20.15 1.23
C ARG A 69 23.95 21.55 1.33
N GLY A 70 23.28 22.56 0.80
CA GLY A 70 23.64 23.96 1.00
C GLY A 70 23.75 24.29 2.50
N ASN A 71 24.98 24.60 2.95
CA ASN A 71 25.29 25.15 4.28
C ASN A 71 25.07 24.22 5.49
N GLY A 72 25.15 22.90 5.33
CA GLY A 72 25.14 21.96 6.46
C GLY A 72 23.79 21.79 7.16
N ARG A 73 22.71 22.36 6.62
CA ARG A 73 21.33 22.04 6.97
C ARG A 73 20.71 21.22 5.86
N VAL A 74 19.98 20.17 6.21
CA VAL A 74 19.20 19.38 5.24
C VAL A 74 18.04 20.26 4.76
N SER A 75 18.12 20.79 3.53
CA SER A 75 16.99 21.44 2.86
C SER A 75 16.38 20.46 1.86
N ILE A 76 15.08 20.23 1.98
CA ILE A 76 14.34 19.37 1.06
C ILE A 76 13.73 20.27 0.01
N ASP A 77 14.15 20.13 -1.24
CA ASP A 77 13.53 20.85 -2.35
C ASP A 77 12.04 20.48 -2.44
N PRO A 78 11.11 21.46 -2.36
CA PRO A 78 9.69 21.23 -2.53
C PRO A 78 9.33 20.55 -3.86
N SER A 79 10.16 20.69 -4.90
CA SER A 79 9.96 20.07 -6.21
C SER A 79 10.12 18.54 -6.19
N VAL A 80 10.87 18.01 -5.22
CA VAL A 80 11.09 16.57 -5.09
C VAL A 80 9.79 15.90 -4.69
N PRO A 81 9.29 14.93 -5.46
CA PRO A 81 8.00 14.31 -5.18
C PRO A 81 8.08 13.40 -3.95
N ILE A 82 7.09 13.53 -3.07
CA ILE A 82 6.90 12.62 -1.91
C ILE A 82 6.53 11.22 -2.42
N LYS A 83 5.83 11.16 -3.54
CA LYS A 83 5.32 9.94 -4.13
C LYS A 83 6.02 9.64 -5.46
N SER A 84 6.45 8.40 -5.66
CA SER A 84 7.07 7.95 -6.90
C SER A 84 6.59 6.56 -7.30
N GLY A 85 6.03 6.46 -8.50
CA GLY A 85 5.45 5.23 -9.05
C GLY A 85 4.19 4.73 -8.32
N PRO A 86 3.79 3.47 -8.58
CA PRO A 86 2.55 2.89 -8.06
C PRO A 86 2.68 2.47 -6.59
N ALA A 87 2.35 3.38 -5.69
CA ALA A 87 2.50 3.18 -4.24
C ALA A 87 1.19 3.30 -3.47
N GLU A 88 0.13 3.84 -4.08
CA GLU A 88 -1.17 4.02 -3.45
C GLU A 88 -2.25 3.15 -4.09
N ILE A 89 -3.23 2.75 -3.29
CA ILE A 89 -4.33 1.90 -3.77
C ILE A 89 -5.12 2.52 -4.93
N PHE A 90 -5.22 3.85 -4.97
CA PHE A 90 -5.93 4.58 -6.02
C PHE A 90 -5.13 4.75 -7.31
N ASP A 91 -3.87 4.31 -7.37
CA ASP A 91 -3.10 4.31 -8.61
C ASP A 91 -3.65 3.30 -9.61
N VAL A 92 -4.16 2.16 -9.15
CA VAL A 92 -4.82 1.17 -10.03
C VAL A 92 -6.06 1.78 -10.70
N PRO A 93 -7.08 2.31 -9.98
CA PRO A 93 -8.20 3.02 -10.62
C PRO A 93 -7.84 4.13 -11.59
N ARG A 94 -6.81 4.93 -11.27
CA ARG A 94 -6.32 6.02 -12.16
C ARG A 94 -5.78 5.42 -13.46
N HIS A 95 -4.96 4.38 -13.36
CA HIS A 95 -4.41 3.67 -14.51
C HIS A 95 -5.50 3.03 -15.36
N LEU A 96 -6.44 2.31 -14.74
CA LEU A 96 -7.56 1.67 -15.42
C LEU A 96 -8.40 2.68 -16.21
N ALA A 97 -8.74 3.81 -15.58
CA ALA A 97 -9.48 4.88 -16.25
C ALA A 97 -8.71 5.48 -17.45
N ALA A 98 -7.39 5.65 -17.32
CA ALA A 98 -6.54 6.18 -18.39
C ALA A 98 -6.34 5.19 -19.55
N THR A 99 -6.45 3.88 -19.29
CA THR A 99 -6.16 2.81 -20.26
C THR A 99 -7.42 2.18 -20.88
N GLY A 100 -8.57 2.85 -20.76
CA GLY A 100 -9.80 2.47 -21.47
C GLY A 100 -10.68 1.46 -20.74
N TRP A 101 -10.36 1.11 -19.49
CA TRP A 101 -11.27 0.33 -18.66
C TRP A 101 -12.50 1.15 -18.29
N ARG A 102 -13.68 0.54 -18.38
CA ARG A 102 -14.95 1.21 -18.11
C ARG A 102 -15.29 1.10 -16.64
N ARG A 103 -15.43 2.24 -15.97
CA ARG A 103 -15.93 2.31 -14.59
C ARG A 103 -17.39 1.82 -14.52
N ARG A 104 -17.72 1.07 -13.48
CA ARG A 104 -19.06 0.50 -13.24
C ARG A 104 -19.62 0.90 -11.89
N SER A 105 -20.94 0.93 -11.78
CA SER A 105 -21.62 0.93 -10.48
C SER A 105 -21.35 -0.41 -9.77
N LEU A 106 -21.39 -0.41 -8.44
CA LEU A 106 -21.02 -1.55 -7.62
C LEU A 106 -22.25 -2.15 -6.93
N ALA A 107 -22.37 -3.47 -6.96
CA ALA A 107 -23.43 -4.18 -6.23
C ALA A 107 -23.19 -4.16 -4.70
N ALA A 108 -21.93 -4.24 -4.26
CA ALA A 108 -21.56 -4.36 -2.85
C ALA A 108 -20.77 -3.13 -2.34
N ARG A 109 -21.17 -2.60 -1.18
CA ARG A 109 -20.57 -1.40 -0.53
C ARG A 109 -19.12 -1.59 -0.06
N LYS A 110 -18.66 -2.84 0.08
CA LYS A 110 -17.27 -3.15 0.48
C LYS A 110 -16.25 -2.73 -0.57
N PHE A 111 -16.67 -2.63 -1.83
CA PHE A 111 -15.85 -2.14 -2.92
C PHE A 111 -15.98 -0.63 -3.02
N LYS A 112 -14.85 0.04 -3.31
CA LYS A 112 -14.78 1.50 -3.47
C LYS A 112 -14.98 1.91 -4.92
N VAL A 113 -14.47 1.12 -5.86
CA VAL A 113 -14.66 1.31 -7.30
C VAL A 113 -14.50 -0.02 -8.04
N GLY A 114 -15.16 -0.16 -9.18
CA GLY A 114 -15.07 -1.33 -10.05
C GLY A 114 -14.90 -0.92 -11.51
N TYR A 115 -14.14 -1.70 -12.26
CA TYR A 115 -13.84 -1.49 -13.66
C TYR A 115 -14.03 -2.78 -14.46
N THR A 116 -14.45 -2.63 -15.71
CA THR A 116 -14.62 -3.73 -16.66
C THR A 116 -13.86 -3.43 -17.94
N LEU A 117 -13.20 -4.45 -18.49
CA LEU A 117 -12.71 -4.46 -19.86
C LEU A 117 -13.06 -5.82 -20.49
N ALA A 118 -13.37 -5.81 -21.79
CA ALA A 118 -13.49 -7.01 -22.60
C ALA A 118 -12.41 -6.95 -23.68
N ASN A 119 -11.71 -8.06 -23.90
CA ASN A 119 -10.77 -8.23 -25.00
C ASN A 119 -11.38 -9.14 -26.08
N SER A 120 -10.58 -9.77 -26.94
CA SER A 120 -11.06 -10.61 -28.04
C SER A 120 -11.84 -11.84 -27.57
N SER A 121 -11.52 -12.34 -26.37
CA SER A 121 -11.90 -13.69 -25.92
C SER A 121 -12.48 -13.71 -24.50
N HIS A 122 -12.25 -12.66 -23.71
CA HIS A 122 -12.55 -12.63 -22.28
C HIS A 122 -13.09 -11.29 -21.82
N VAL A 123 -13.76 -11.34 -20.68
CA VAL A 123 -14.20 -10.20 -19.87
C VAL A 123 -13.49 -10.26 -18.53
N CYS A 124 -12.91 -9.13 -18.13
CA CYS A 124 -12.32 -8.97 -16.82
C CYS A 124 -13.01 -7.85 -16.03
N HIS A 125 -13.11 -8.08 -14.73
CA HIS A 125 -13.65 -7.17 -13.75
C HIS A 125 -12.62 -6.98 -12.64
N ILE A 126 -12.21 -5.74 -12.40
CA ILE A 126 -11.31 -5.39 -11.29
C ILE A 126 -12.10 -4.56 -10.29
N LEU A 127 -12.31 -5.12 -9.10
CA LEU A 127 -13.01 -4.52 -7.98
C LEU A 127 -12.00 -4.12 -6.91
N VAL A 128 -11.92 -2.82 -6.60
CA VAL A 128 -11.00 -2.28 -5.61
C VAL A 128 -11.69 -2.17 -4.26
N ARG A 129 -11.10 -2.75 -3.21
CA ARG A 129 -11.53 -2.64 -1.81
C ARG A 129 -10.43 -1.97 -0.99
N THR A 130 -10.72 -1.51 0.22
CA THR A 130 -9.74 -0.77 1.05
C THR A 130 -8.42 -1.54 1.27
N ASN A 131 -8.47 -2.86 1.35
CA ASN A 131 -7.32 -3.70 1.72
C ASN A 131 -6.85 -4.62 0.57
N GLY A 132 -7.19 -4.31 -0.68
CA GLY A 132 -6.74 -5.11 -1.83
C GLY A 132 -7.69 -5.07 -3.01
N PHE A 133 -7.62 -6.13 -3.81
CA PHE A 133 -8.28 -6.22 -5.11
C PHE A 133 -8.98 -7.55 -5.27
N ASN A 134 -10.10 -7.51 -5.96
CA ASN A 134 -10.80 -8.70 -6.38
C ASN A 134 -10.89 -8.66 -7.90
N VAL A 135 -10.46 -9.73 -8.55
CA VAL A 135 -10.55 -9.87 -9.99
C VAL A 135 -11.56 -10.96 -10.28
N ALA A 136 -12.48 -10.69 -11.20
CA ALA A 136 -13.41 -11.67 -11.74
C ALA A 136 -13.19 -11.76 -13.25
N PHE A 137 -13.18 -12.98 -13.78
CA PHE A 137 -12.80 -13.29 -15.15
C PHE A 137 -13.83 -14.24 -15.75
N SER A 138 -14.22 -13.98 -17.00
CA SER A 138 -15.18 -14.80 -17.75
C SER A 138 -14.74 -14.91 -19.20
N GLU A 139 -14.96 -16.07 -19.80
CA GLU A 139 -14.87 -16.23 -21.26
C GLU A 139 -16.05 -15.51 -21.96
N GLY A 140 -15.80 -15.05 -23.18
CA GLY A 140 -16.79 -14.39 -24.03
C GLY A 140 -16.75 -12.86 -23.96
N GLY A 141 -17.86 -12.24 -24.37
CA GLY A 141 -18.03 -10.79 -24.40
C GLY A 141 -19.10 -10.31 -23.41
N VAL A 142 -19.13 -9.00 -23.13
CA VAL A 142 -20.19 -8.38 -22.33
C VAL A 142 -21.25 -7.76 -23.23
N THR A 143 -22.50 -8.13 -23.03
CA THR A 143 -23.64 -7.45 -23.67
C THR A 143 -23.85 -6.05 -23.08
N ARG A 144 -24.50 -5.16 -23.83
CA ARG A 144 -24.83 -3.81 -23.32
C ARG A 144 -25.70 -3.85 -22.06
N ALA A 145 -26.65 -4.78 -21.99
CA ALA A 145 -27.52 -4.95 -20.82
C ALA A 145 -26.73 -5.41 -19.59
N GLU A 146 -25.76 -6.30 -19.76
CA GLU A 146 -24.83 -6.68 -18.69
C GLU A 146 -23.93 -5.51 -18.29
N MET A 147 -23.59 -4.60 -19.22
CA MET A 147 -22.83 -3.38 -18.93
C MET A 147 -23.60 -2.35 -18.08
N GLU A 148 -24.92 -2.45 -17.96
CA GLU A 148 -25.77 -1.52 -17.19
C GLU A 148 -26.04 -2.03 -15.77
N LYS A 149 -25.88 -3.33 -15.51
CA LYS A 149 -26.05 -3.92 -14.18
C LYS A 149 -24.94 -3.47 -13.20
N PRO A 150 -25.20 -3.34 -11.89
CA PRO A 150 -24.15 -3.14 -10.92
C PRO A 150 -23.19 -4.34 -10.90
N LEU A 151 -21.89 -4.03 -10.88
CA LEU A 151 -20.84 -5.04 -10.92
C LEU A 151 -20.78 -5.83 -9.61
N SER A 152 -20.79 -7.15 -9.74
CA SER A 152 -20.57 -8.11 -8.66
C SER A 152 -19.38 -9.01 -8.98
N ILE A 153 -18.76 -9.57 -7.94
CA ILE A 153 -17.70 -10.58 -8.13
C ILE A 153 -18.24 -11.89 -8.69
N SER A 154 -19.52 -12.18 -8.43
CA SER A 154 -20.22 -13.37 -8.94
C SER A 154 -20.49 -13.32 -10.44
N ASP A 155 -20.22 -12.19 -11.09
CA ASP A 155 -20.39 -12.03 -12.53
C ASP A 155 -19.25 -12.71 -13.32
N GLY A 156 -18.16 -13.09 -12.63
CA GLY A 156 -17.05 -13.87 -13.16
C GLY A 156 -17.26 -15.38 -13.06
N THR A 157 -16.81 -16.17 -14.04
CA THR A 157 -16.69 -17.64 -13.90
C THR A 157 -15.53 -18.02 -12.99
N SER A 158 -14.45 -17.25 -13.03
CA SER A 158 -13.27 -17.40 -12.16
C SER A 158 -13.05 -16.13 -11.37
N HIS A 159 -12.62 -16.27 -10.11
CA HIS A 159 -12.34 -15.12 -9.25
C HIS A 159 -11.09 -15.32 -8.41
N VAL A 160 -10.33 -14.25 -8.24
CA VAL A 160 -9.16 -14.18 -7.35
C VAL A 160 -9.29 -12.98 -6.44
N SER A 161 -8.84 -13.14 -5.19
CA SER A 161 -8.81 -12.07 -4.19
C SER A 161 -7.38 -11.86 -3.75
N HIS A 162 -6.82 -10.68 -4.05
CA HIS A 162 -5.53 -10.25 -3.55
C HIS A 162 -5.71 -9.33 -2.34
N SER A 163 -4.79 -9.43 -1.38
CA SER A 163 -4.75 -8.60 -0.18
C SER A 163 -3.43 -7.84 -0.11
N LEU A 164 -3.49 -6.56 0.27
CA LEU A 164 -2.29 -5.71 0.37
C LEU A 164 -1.34 -6.17 1.48
N ASN A 165 -1.88 -6.77 2.53
CA ASN A 165 -1.10 -7.21 3.67
C ASN A 165 -0.31 -8.48 3.34
N GLU A 166 0.96 -8.54 3.76
CA GLU A 166 1.86 -9.68 3.52
C GLU A 166 1.93 -10.08 2.03
N SER A 167 1.77 -9.14 1.10
CA SER A 167 1.79 -9.47 -0.34
C SER A 167 3.15 -9.93 -0.83
N GLY A 168 4.23 -9.61 -0.11
CA GLY A 168 5.62 -9.89 -0.51
C GLY A 168 6.11 -9.11 -1.73
N ILE A 169 5.20 -8.54 -2.51
CA ILE A 169 5.45 -7.75 -3.71
C ILE A 169 4.66 -6.45 -3.70
N ASN A 170 5.03 -5.53 -4.60
CA ASN A 170 4.24 -4.33 -4.88
C ASN A 170 2.95 -4.74 -5.62
N LEU A 171 1.88 -5.00 -4.86
CA LEU A 171 0.62 -5.45 -5.43
C LEU A 171 -0.04 -4.38 -6.32
N ILE A 172 0.23 -3.09 -6.08
CA ILE A 172 -0.31 -2.00 -6.92
C ILE A 172 0.31 -2.06 -8.33
N ALA A 173 1.62 -2.22 -8.43
CA ALA A 173 2.34 -2.42 -9.68
C ALA A 173 1.88 -3.71 -10.37
N HIS A 174 1.79 -4.81 -9.62
CA HIS A 174 1.32 -6.10 -10.15
C HIS A 174 -0.08 -6.01 -10.77
N MET A 175 -1.00 -5.26 -10.15
CA MET A 175 -2.34 -5.05 -10.70
C MET A 175 -2.37 -4.14 -11.93
N ILE A 176 -1.45 -3.19 -12.04
CA ILE A 176 -1.26 -2.36 -13.24
C ILE A 176 -0.74 -3.24 -14.39
N ASP A 177 0.29 -4.05 -14.13
CA ASP A 177 0.86 -4.97 -15.11
C ASP A 177 -0.18 -5.99 -15.61
N PHE A 178 -1.01 -6.51 -14.69
CA PHE A 178 -2.15 -7.36 -15.04
C PHE A 178 -3.12 -6.65 -15.98
N ALA A 179 -3.50 -5.42 -15.65
CA ALA A 179 -4.47 -4.67 -16.43
C ALA A 179 -3.96 -4.37 -17.85
N ASP A 180 -2.68 -4.05 -17.99
CA ASP A 180 -2.04 -3.84 -19.28
C ASP A 180 -1.88 -5.13 -20.07
N ALA A 181 -1.49 -6.23 -19.42
CA ALA A 181 -1.40 -7.55 -20.05
C ALA A 181 -2.77 -8.03 -20.57
N PHE A 182 -3.83 -7.87 -19.78
CA PHE A 182 -5.20 -8.23 -20.20
C PHE A 182 -5.67 -7.39 -21.38
N ARG A 183 -5.41 -6.08 -21.35
CA ARG A 183 -5.73 -5.15 -22.46
C ARG A 183 -4.97 -5.50 -23.74
N ALA A 184 -3.73 -5.94 -23.61
CA ALA A 184 -2.89 -6.36 -24.72
C ALA A 184 -3.19 -7.78 -25.23
N ASP A 185 -4.19 -8.46 -24.65
CA ASP A 185 -4.57 -9.84 -24.98
C ASP A 185 -3.37 -10.81 -24.86
N ALA A 186 -2.58 -10.64 -23.80
CA ALA A 186 -1.43 -11.49 -23.53
C ALA A 186 -1.86 -12.95 -23.24
N ALA A 187 -1.05 -13.91 -23.66
CA ALA A 187 -1.36 -15.34 -23.51
C ALA A 187 -1.22 -15.85 -22.05
N ASP A 188 -0.32 -15.26 -21.26
CA ASP A 188 0.03 -15.71 -19.92
C ASP A 188 -0.66 -14.86 -18.83
N LEU A 189 -1.99 -14.92 -18.78
CA LEU A 189 -2.79 -14.22 -17.77
C LEU A 189 -2.96 -15.03 -16.48
N GLU A 190 -2.80 -16.35 -16.55
CA GLU A 190 -3.00 -17.26 -15.42
C GLU A 190 -2.10 -16.94 -14.23
N ARG A 191 -0.87 -16.47 -14.48
CA ARG A 191 0.06 -16.05 -13.42
C ARG A 191 -0.47 -14.93 -12.52
N PHE A 192 -1.40 -14.12 -13.02
CA PHE A 192 -2.03 -13.03 -12.27
C PHE A 192 -3.28 -13.48 -11.50
N LEU A 193 -3.79 -14.69 -11.78
CA LEU A 193 -4.99 -15.25 -11.16
C LEU A 193 -4.69 -16.09 -9.92
N VAL A 194 -3.47 -16.01 -9.39
CA VAL A 194 -3.07 -16.62 -8.12
C VAL A 194 -3.29 -15.62 -6.98
N PRO A 195 -4.00 -15.98 -5.90
CA PRO A 195 -4.17 -15.09 -4.76
C PRO A 195 -2.82 -14.65 -4.17
N ILE A 196 -2.66 -13.34 -3.92
CA ILE A 196 -1.45 -12.76 -3.33
C ILE A 196 -1.81 -12.06 -2.03
N GLY A 197 -0.95 -12.24 -1.02
CA GLY A 197 -1.09 -11.65 0.30
C GLY A 197 -2.09 -12.37 1.19
N SER A 198 -2.25 -11.84 2.39
CA SER A 198 -3.01 -12.45 3.47
C SER A 198 -4.16 -11.56 3.92
N SER A 199 -5.31 -12.16 4.17
CA SER A 199 -6.41 -11.49 4.87
C SER A 199 -6.21 -11.51 6.39
N ALA A 200 -5.29 -12.33 6.91
CA ALA A 200 -4.98 -12.39 8.32
C ALA A 200 -4.21 -11.13 8.73
N LYS A 201 -4.74 -10.43 9.73
CA LYS A 201 -4.06 -9.29 10.36
C LYS A 201 -3.01 -9.85 11.33
N LYS A 202 -1.76 -10.08 10.90
CA LYS A 202 -0.68 -10.31 11.86
C LYS A 202 -0.38 -9.01 12.59
N LYS A 203 -0.40 -9.08 13.92
CA LYS A 203 0.15 -8.03 14.78
C LYS A 203 1.67 -7.98 14.55
N PRO A 204 2.32 -6.81 14.66
CA PRO A 204 3.78 -6.76 14.68
C PRO A 204 4.28 -7.73 15.75
N LEU A 205 5.11 -8.70 15.36
CA LEU A 205 5.89 -9.49 16.32
C LEU A 205 6.92 -8.55 16.91
N ILE A 206 6.56 -7.89 18.01
CA ILE A 206 7.55 -7.28 18.89
C ILE A 206 8.06 -8.44 19.74
N GLU A 207 9.29 -8.88 19.48
CA GLU A 207 9.98 -9.77 20.40
C GLU A 207 9.98 -9.09 21.76
N LYS A 208 9.32 -9.72 22.74
CA LYS A 208 9.30 -9.25 24.12
C LYS A 208 10.68 -9.50 24.71
N GLU A 209 11.62 -8.60 24.45
CA GLU A 209 12.72 -8.37 25.38
C GLU A 209 12.28 -7.24 26.32
N ASP A 210 12.12 -7.63 27.58
CA ASP A 210 11.72 -6.80 28.71
C ASP A 210 12.69 -5.62 28.92
N ALA A 211 12.46 -4.52 28.19
CA ALA A 211 12.91 -3.15 28.53
C ALA A 211 12.42 -2.04 27.57
N SER A 212 11.92 -2.32 26.36
CA SER A 212 11.79 -1.28 25.30
C SER A 212 10.36 -0.86 24.90
N MET A 213 9.31 -1.31 25.60
CA MET A 213 7.92 -0.93 25.29
C MET A 213 7.69 0.59 25.39
N GLN A 214 8.48 1.29 26.21
CA GLN A 214 8.42 2.74 26.33
C GLN A 214 8.91 3.44 25.06
N ASP A 215 9.97 2.93 24.41
CA ASP A 215 10.53 3.54 23.20
C ASP A 215 9.65 3.31 21.97
N ILE A 216 8.98 2.16 21.89
CA ILE A 216 7.99 1.88 20.85
C ILE A 216 6.72 2.72 21.10
N TYR A 217 6.27 2.81 22.36
CA TYR A 217 5.20 3.71 22.72
C TYR A 217 5.56 5.15 22.39
N ASP A 218 6.79 5.60 22.65
CA ASP A 218 7.26 6.94 22.34
C ASP A 218 7.48 7.14 20.84
N ALA A 219 7.85 6.11 20.08
CA ALA A 219 7.93 6.17 18.62
C ALA A 219 6.55 6.33 17.96
N ILE A 220 5.51 5.70 18.53
CA ILE A 220 4.14 5.75 18.01
C ILE A 220 3.39 6.98 18.56
N SER A 221 3.53 7.29 19.85
CA SER A 221 2.90 8.43 20.56
C SER A 221 3.68 9.74 20.45
N GLY A 222 4.94 9.70 19.98
CA GLY A 222 5.83 10.85 19.86
C GLY A 222 6.40 11.34 21.19
N GLY A 223 6.55 10.45 22.18
CA GLY A 223 7.05 10.79 23.53
C GLY A 223 6.08 11.60 24.37
N SER A 224 4.82 11.74 23.94
CA SER A 224 3.81 12.58 24.60
C SER A 224 3.18 11.90 25.83
N GLY A 225 3.46 10.61 26.05
CA GLY A 225 2.80 9.83 27.09
C GLY A 225 1.35 9.46 26.76
N GLY A 226 0.82 9.84 25.59
CA GLY A 226 -0.58 9.66 25.19
C GLY A 226 -0.86 8.42 24.34
N ALA A 227 -2.11 7.96 24.35
CA ALA A 227 -2.53 6.74 23.67
C ALA A 227 -2.22 6.76 22.15
N ALA A 228 -1.53 5.74 21.68
CA ALA A 228 -1.11 5.57 20.30
C ALA A 228 -2.16 4.74 19.54
N TYR A 229 -2.87 5.36 18.59
CA TYR A 229 -3.94 4.69 17.85
C TYR A 229 -3.39 3.73 16.80
N LEU A 230 -3.77 2.46 16.88
CA LEU A 230 -3.30 1.37 16.01
C LEU A 230 -4.31 0.98 14.91
N GLY A 231 -5.48 1.63 14.87
CA GLY A 231 -6.57 1.33 13.94
C GLY A 231 -7.72 0.52 14.56
N ASP A 232 -8.92 0.61 13.97
CA ASP A 232 -10.18 -0.05 14.38
C ASP A 232 -10.48 -0.01 15.89
N GLY A 233 -10.37 1.18 16.53
CA GLY A 233 -10.69 1.36 17.96
C GLY A 233 -9.58 0.97 18.93
N GLY A 234 -8.51 0.32 18.45
CA GLY A 234 -7.39 -0.11 19.29
C GLY A 234 -6.41 1.01 19.62
N TYR A 235 -6.08 1.13 20.90
CA TYR A 235 -5.09 2.06 21.42
C TYR A 235 -3.97 1.32 22.16
N LEU A 236 -2.71 1.70 21.89
CA LEU A 236 -1.57 1.36 22.73
C LEU A 236 -1.46 2.43 23.82
N THR A 237 -1.38 2.06 25.09
CA THR A 237 -1.16 3.01 26.21
C THR A 237 0.18 2.70 26.88
N GLY A 238 0.74 3.66 27.62
CA GLY A 238 2.02 3.49 28.33
C GLY A 238 2.01 2.36 29.38
N GLY A 239 0.84 1.85 29.76
CA GLY A 239 0.69 0.67 30.63
C GLY A 239 0.66 -0.68 29.90
N GLY A 240 0.80 -0.71 28.58
CA GLY A 240 0.82 -1.95 27.78
C GLY A 240 -0.54 -2.66 27.63
N TRP A 241 -1.64 -2.05 28.08
CA TRP A 241 -2.99 -2.61 27.96
C TRP A 241 -3.76 -1.99 26.79
N PHE A 242 -4.42 -2.87 26.03
CA PHE A 242 -5.41 -2.57 25.01
C PHE A 242 -6.80 -2.54 25.68
N ASN A 243 -7.54 -1.45 25.51
CA ASN A 243 -9.00 -1.47 25.70
C ASN A 243 -9.66 -1.74 24.35
N ASP A 244 -10.61 -2.68 24.34
CA ASP A 244 -11.58 -2.87 23.25
C ASP A 244 -12.58 -1.70 23.17
#